data_AF-A0AAD4YLS9-F1
#
_entry.id   AF-A0AAD4YLS9-F1
#
_cell.length_a   1.000
_cell.length_b   1.000
_cell.length_c   1.000
_cell.angle_alpha   90.00
_cell.angle_beta   90.00
_cell.angle_gamma   90.00
#
_symmetry.space_group_name_H-M   'P 1'
#
loop_
_entity.id
_entity.type
_entity.pdbx_description
1 polymer ?
#
loop_
_entity_poly.entity_id
_entity_poly.type
_entity_poly.pdbx_seq_one_letter_code
_entity_poly.pdbx_strand_id
1 'polypeptide(L)' 'MSRRWIQNPNRCADEYLDGIEDFIEFALRNGMIETYSIWNLHGEQLYHASSSNTTRMDNVEPITDPNDQVMDII' A
#
# COMPACT_ATOMS: atom_id res chain seq x y z
N MET A 1 3.01 -8.97 -30.39
CA MET A 1 3.21 -9.08 -28.94
C MET A 1 3.03 -10.53 -28.48
N SER A 2 4.01 -11.09 -27.77
CA SER A 2 3.91 -12.43 -27.16
C SER A 2 2.98 -12.39 -25.93
N ARG A 3 2.27 -13.49 -25.61
CA ARG A 3 1.43 -13.61 -24.39
C ARG A 3 2.09 -14.42 -23.27
N ARG A 4 3.32 -14.88 -23.48
CA ARG A 4 4.05 -15.75 -22.54
C ARG A 4 4.35 -15.06 -21.22
N TRP A 5 4.61 -13.76 -21.26
CA TRP A 5 4.85 -12.93 -20.08
C TRP A 5 3.73 -12.99 -19.03
N ILE A 6 2.46 -13.14 -19.45
CA ILE A 6 1.30 -13.26 -18.55
C ILE A 6 1.46 -14.47 -17.61
N GLN A 7 2.07 -15.53 -18.13
CA GLN A 7 2.27 -16.79 -17.43
C GLN A 7 3.58 -16.81 -16.64
N ASN A 8 4.45 -15.81 -16.78
CA ASN A 8 5.74 -15.78 -16.08
C ASN A 8 5.50 -15.51 -14.58
N PRO A 9 5.77 -16.48 -13.68
CA PRO A 9 5.53 -16.30 -12.25
C PRO A 9 6.44 -15.24 -11.62
N ASN A 10 7.59 -14.95 -12.24
CA ASN A 10 8.50 -13.91 -11.77
C ASN A 10 8.05 -12.53 -12.30
N ARG A 11 7.39 -11.76 -11.43
CA ARG A 11 6.90 -10.41 -11.73
C ARG A 11 7.98 -9.35 -11.90
N CYS A 12 9.23 -9.71 -11.58
CA CYS A 12 10.40 -8.85 -11.76
C CYS A 12 11.26 -9.29 -12.96
N ALA A 13 10.87 -10.34 -13.69
CA ALA A 13 11.58 -10.74 -14.89
C ALA A 13 11.38 -9.70 -15.99
N ASP A 14 12.44 -9.40 -16.74
CA ASP A 14 12.39 -8.49 -17.89
C ASP A 14 11.26 -8.87 -18.85
N GLU A 15 11.10 -10.17 -19.16
CA GLU A 15 10.00 -10.66 -20.00
C GLU A 15 8.60 -10.25 -19.48
N TYR A 16 8.40 -10.24 -18.16
CA TYR A 16 7.13 -9.82 -17.56
C TYR A 16 6.93 -8.31 -17.70
N LEU A 17 7.97 -7.53 -17.42
CA LEU A 17 7.92 -6.06 -17.45
C LEU A 17 7.77 -5.53 -18.88
N ASP A 18 8.54 -6.06 -19.84
CA ASP A 18 8.42 -5.74 -21.26
C ASP A 18 7.01 -6.05 -21.77
N GLY A 19 6.43 -7.17 -21.32
CA GLY A 19 5.07 -7.55 -21.64
C GLY A 19 4.00 -6.60 -21.08
N ILE A 20 4.24 -5.99 -19.92
CA ILE A 20 3.35 -4.96 -19.40
C ILE A 20 3.46 -3.68 -20.23
N GLU A 21 4.67 -3.24 -20.57
CA GLU A 21 4.92 -2.02 -21.35
C GLU A 21 4.26 -2.10 -22.74
N ASP A 22 4.51 -3.18 -23.48
CA ASP A 22 3.90 -3.43 -24.79
C ASP A 22 2.35 -3.43 -24.72
N PHE A 23 1.77 -3.90 -23.61
CA PHE A 23 0.32 -4.02 -23.44
C PHE A 23 -0.29 -2.65 -23.18
N ILE A 24 0.37 -1.84 -22.36
CA ILE A 24 -0.01 -0.45 -22.10
C ILE A 24 0.03 0.34 -23.41
N GLU A 25 1.10 0.21 -24.21
CA GLU A 25 1.18 0.92 -25.50
C GLU A 25 0.03 0.49 -26.44
N PHE A 26 -0.22 -0.81 -26.55
CA PHE A 26 -1.35 -1.33 -27.32
C PHE A 26 -2.68 -0.76 -26.84
N ALA A 27 -2.94 -0.77 -25.54
CA ALA A 27 -4.20 -0.34 -24.98
C ALA A 27 -4.41 1.19 -25.11
N LEU A 28 -3.35 1.99 -24.98
CA LEU A 28 -3.37 3.43 -25.26
C LEU A 28 -3.72 3.71 -26.73
N ARG A 29 -3.05 3.03 -27.67
CA ARG A 29 -3.30 3.20 -29.11
C ARG A 29 -4.73 2.85 -29.52
N ASN A 30 -5.35 1.91 -28.82
CA ASN A 30 -6.72 1.48 -29.10
C ASN A 30 -7.77 2.23 -28.26
N GLY A 31 -7.39 3.27 -27.51
CA GLY A 31 -8.32 4.05 -26.69
C GLY A 31 -8.96 3.26 -25.55
N MET A 32 -8.38 2.11 -25.18
CA MET A 32 -8.89 1.26 -24.10
C MET A 32 -8.48 1.78 -22.72
N ILE A 33 -7.49 2.66 -22.67
CA ILE A 33 -6.97 3.28 -21.46
C ILE A 33 -7.04 4.80 -21.64
N GLU A 34 -8.12 5.41 -21.15
CA GLU A 34 -8.16 6.86 -20.90
C GLU A 34 -7.63 7.20 -19.50
N THR A 35 -7.46 6.19 -18.64
CA THR A 35 -7.38 6.33 -17.19
C THR A 35 -6.01 6.02 -16.56
N TYR A 36 -4.97 5.68 -17.33
CA TYR A 36 -3.61 5.49 -16.76
C TYR A 36 -3.04 6.78 -16.13
N SER A 37 -3.65 7.93 -16.44
CA SER A 37 -3.46 9.18 -15.70
C SER A 37 -3.77 9.05 -14.20
N ILE A 38 -4.69 8.15 -13.79
CA ILE A 38 -5.11 7.97 -12.38
C ILE A 38 -4.10 7.13 -11.59
N TRP A 39 -3.44 6.14 -12.18
CA TRP A 39 -2.40 5.36 -11.49
C TRP A 39 -1.15 6.19 -11.23
N ASN A 40 -0.75 7.05 -12.18
CA ASN A 40 0.31 8.04 -11.96
C ASN A 40 -0.11 9.18 -11.01
N LEU A 41 -1.42 9.39 -10.80
CA LEU A 41 -1.94 10.36 -9.83
C LEU A 41 -1.91 9.80 -8.40
N HIS A 42 -2.09 8.49 -8.24
CA HIS A 42 -1.80 7.77 -7.00
C HIS A 42 -0.30 7.53 -6.83
N GLY A 43 0.48 8.62 -6.91
CA GLY A 43 1.83 8.69 -6.38
C GLY A 43 1.78 8.41 -4.89
N GLU A 44 1.80 7.13 -4.53
CA GLU A 44 2.12 6.69 -3.18
C GLU A 44 3.45 7.35 -2.83
N GLN A 45 3.39 8.31 -1.91
CA GLN A 45 4.49 9.13 -1.43
C GLN A 45 5.53 8.24 -0.74
N LEU A 46 6.33 7.52 -1.53
CA LEU A 46 7.68 7.12 -1.13
C LEU A 46 8.42 8.41 -0.75
N TYR A 47 9.14 8.41 0.37
CA TYR A 47 9.70 9.59 1.08
C TYR A 47 8.60 10.31 1.91
N HIS A 48 8.25 9.87 3.11
CA HIS A 48 9.11 9.97 4.30
C HIS A 48 8.73 8.88 5.32
N ALA A 49 9.42 7.73 5.28
CA ALA A 49 9.62 6.98 6.51
C ALA A 49 10.60 7.79 7.37
N SER A 50 10.10 8.79 8.10
CA SER A 50 10.87 9.43 9.15
C SER A 50 10.99 8.42 10.29
N SER A 51 12.08 7.64 10.25
CA SER A 51 12.47 6.78 11.36
C SER A 51 12.88 7.65 12.54
N SER A 52 11.95 7.90 13.45
CA SER A 52 12.23 8.47 14.76
C SER A 52 12.55 7.33 15.73
N ASN A 53 13.79 6.91 15.78
CA ASN A 53 14.32 6.06 16.84
C ASN A 53 14.49 6.90 18.12
N THR A 54 13.42 7.05 18.90
CA THR A 54 13.53 7.50 20.30
C THR A 54 12.67 6.63 21.20
N THR A 55 13.33 5.72 21.92
CA THR A 55 12.76 5.03 23.08
C THR A 55 12.46 6.10 24.13
N ARG A 56 11.20 6.47 24.32
CA ARG A 56 10.77 7.25 25.48
C ARG A 56 9.74 6.42 26.26
N MET A 57 10.29 5.61 27.18
CA MET A 57 9.57 5.13 28.35
C MET A 57 9.20 6.37 29.17
N ASP A 58 7.94 6.77 29.12
CA ASP A 58 7.38 7.63 30.16
C ASP A 58 6.28 6.86 30.88
N ASN A 59 6.39 6.92 32.20
CA ASN A 59 5.65 6.13 33.16
C ASN A 59 4.18 6.53 33.16
N VAL A 60 3.29 5.59 32.85
CA VAL A 60 1.86 5.75 33.09
C VAL A 60 1.61 5.37 34.56
N GLU A 61 1.39 6.37 35.41
CA GLU A 61 0.83 6.12 36.73
C GLU A 61 -0.57 5.50 36.58
N PRO A 62 -0.89 4.42 37.33
CA PRO A 62 -2.21 3.80 37.24
C PRO A 62 -3.27 4.71 37.87
N ILE A 63 -4.19 5.21 37.05
CA ILE A 63 -5.45 5.81 37.51
C ILE A 63 -6.39 4.69 37.97
N THR A 64 -6.27 4.28 39.24
CA THR A 64 -7.39 3.59 39.91
C THR A 64 -8.44 4.63 40.30
N ASP A 65 -9.60 4.54 39.65
CA ASP A 65 -10.80 5.31 39.99
C ASP A 65 -11.26 4.93 41.42
N PRO A 66 -11.41 5.89 42.36
CA PRO A 66 -11.85 5.61 43.72
C PRO A 66 -13.34 5.21 43.85
N ASN A 67 -14.13 5.24 42.77
CA ASN A 67 -15.58 5.19 42.85
C ASN A 67 -16.27 4.06 42.07
N ASP A 68 -15.53 3.04 41.60
CA ASP A 68 -16.15 1.85 40.97
C ASP A 68 -16.49 0.73 41.98
N GLN A 69 -16.55 1.10 43.28
CA GLN A 69 -17.34 0.37 44.26
C GLN A 69 -18.75 0.96 44.26
N VAL A 70 -19.68 0.24 43.63
CA VAL A 70 -21.13 0.10 43.94
C VAL A 70 -21.91 -0.06 42.65
N MET A 71 -22.21 -1.32 42.31
CA MET A 71 -23.56 -1.68 41.85
C MET A 71 -23.81 -3.15 42.17
N ASP A 72 -24.39 -3.37 43.36
CA ASP A 72 -25.31 -4.49 43.59
C ASP A 72 -26.46 -4.43 42.59
N ILE A 73 -27.00 -5.62 42.23
CA ILE A 73 -28.26 -5.99 41.52
C ILE A 73 -27.86 -7.23 40.67
N ILE A 74 -28.19 -8.51 40.95
CA ILE A 74 -29.34 -9.20 41.58
C ILE A 74 -28.83 -10.50 42.23
#